data_AF-A0A1G3R780-F1
#
_entry.id   AF-A0A1G3R780-F1
#
_cell.length_a   1.000
_cell.length_b   1.000
_cell.length_c   1.000
_cell.angle_alpha   90.00
_cell.angle_beta   90.00
_cell.angle_gamma   90.00
#
_symmetry.space_group_name_H-M   'P 1'
#
loop_
_entity.id
_entity.type
_entity.pdbx_description
1 polymer ?
#
loop_
_entity_poly.entity_id
_entity_poly.type
_entity_poly.pdbx_seq_one_letter_code
_entity_poly.pdbx_strand_id
1 'polypeptide(L)'
;MIPLDLHPEVRKRNIERCRQRGIVLPTFEQMKDPERSPAAIRAKLASVGLWDVDPLNLFRITWRNEPVDRGGGFGSVNRIEFPRDRCGSPSRSRLPGRPARCAR
;
A
#
# COMPACT_ATOMS: atom_id res chain seq x y z
N MET A 1 -25.46 -7.38 -5.70
CA MET A 1 -24.63 -7.55 -4.49
C MET A 1 -23.61 -8.65 -4.77
N ILE A 2 -22.34 -8.46 -4.39
CA ILE A 2 -21.30 -9.49 -4.61
C ILE A 2 -21.54 -10.63 -3.62
N PRO A 3 -21.59 -11.90 -4.04
CA PRO A 3 -21.73 -13.04 -3.14
C PRO A 3 -20.46 -13.18 -2.29
N LEU A 4 -20.62 -13.31 -0.97
CA LEU A 4 -19.52 -13.40 0.01
C LEU A 4 -19.45 -14.79 0.67
N ASP A 5 -19.99 -15.80 -0.01
CA ASP A 5 -20.04 -17.18 0.49
C ASP A 5 -18.62 -17.74 0.68
N LEU A 6 -18.42 -18.39 1.83
CA LEU A 6 -17.14 -19.03 2.13
C LEU A 6 -17.10 -20.41 1.47
N HIS A 7 -16.13 -20.60 0.57
CA HIS A 7 -15.84 -21.90 -0.05
C HIS A 7 -14.59 -22.52 0.61
N PRO A 8 -14.73 -23.46 1.57
CA PRO A 8 -13.62 -23.97 2.38
C PRO A 8 -12.55 -24.69 1.56
N GLU A 9 -12.97 -25.47 0.55
CA GLU A 9 -12.08 -26.22 -0.32
C GLU A 9 -11.20 -25.31 -1.19
N VAL A 10 -11.79 -24.25 -1.75
CA VAL A 10 -11.05 -23.24 -2.53
C VAL A 10 -10.08 -22.50 -1.63
N ARG A 11 -10.50 -22.14 -0.41
CA ARG A 11 -9.64 -21.49 0.58
C ARG A 11 -8.44 -22.37 0.93
N LYS A 12 -8.64 -23.66 1.17
CA LYS A 12 -7.55 -24.60 1.50
C LYS A 12 -6.53 -24.69 0.37
N ARG A 13 -6.99 -24.86 -0.88
CA ARG A 13 -6.12 -24.89 -2.08
C ARG A 13 -5.30 -23.60 -2.23
N ASN A 14 -5.92 -22.45 -1.98
CA ASN A 14 -5.24 -21.15 -2.04
C ASN A 14 -4.18 -21.01 -0.94
N ILE A 15 -4.47 -21.46 0.28
CA ILE A 15 -3.50 -21.46 1.39
C ILE A 15 -2.29 -22.32 1.05
N GLU A 16 -2.50 -23.53 0.52
CA GLU A 16 -1.42 -24.43 0.10
C GLU A 16 -0.55 -23.80 -0.99
N ARG A 17 -1.19 -23.18 -2.00
CA ARG A 17 -0.48 -22.47 -3.07
C ARG A 17 0.37 -21.30 -2.55
N CYS A 18 -0.17 -20.51 -1.61
CA CYS A 18 0.58 -19.42 -1.00
C CYS A 18 1.82 -19.95 -0.24
N ARG A 19 1.67 -21.06 0.50
CA ARG A 19 2.80 -21.70 1.20
C ARG A 19 3.87 -22.20 0.23
N GLN A 20 3.48 -22.90 -0.83
CA GLN A 20 4.42 -23.42 -1.84
C GLN A 20 5.24 -22.32 -2.52
N ARG A 21 4.65 -21.13 -2.69
CA ARG A 21 5.30 -19.97 -3.33
C ARG A 21 5.95 -19.00 -2.33
N GLY A 22 5.90 -19.29 -1.03
CA GLY A 22 6.42 -18.38 0.00
C GLY A 22 5.68 -17.04 0.10
N ILE A 23 4.42 -16.99 -0.34
CA ILE A 23 3.60 -15.77 -0.32
C ILE A 23 3.08 -15.53 1.10
N VAL A 24 3.46 -14.39 1.68
CA VAL A 24 2.96 -13.93 2.98
C VAL A 24 1.91 -12.86 2.74
N LEU A 25 0.71 -13.07 3.29
CA LEU A 25 -0.38 -12.10 3.23
C LEU A 25 -0.36 -11.21 4.47
N PRO A 26 -0.54 -9.88 4.33
CA PRO A 26 -0.71 -9.00 5.47
C PRO A 26 -2.05 -9.25 6.17
N THR A 27 -2.10 -9.03 7.47
CA THR A 27 -3.38 -8.96 8.20
C THR A 27 -4.05 -7.61 7.95
N PHE A 28 -5.37 -7.53 8.14
CA PHE A 28 -6.09 -6.25 8.03
C PHE A 28 -5.54 -5.18 8.98
N GLU A 29 -5.05 -5.59 10.15
CA GLU A 29 -4.43 -4.71 11.12
C GLU A 29 -3.12 -4.12 10.58
N GLN A 30 -2.29 -4.94 9.93
CA GLN A 30 -1.05 -4.49 9.27
C GLN A 30 -1.33 -3.61 8.05
N MET A 31 -2.39 -3.89 7.30
CA MET A 31 -2.81 -3.04 6.17
C MET A 31 -3.29 -1.66 6.63
N LYS A 32 -4.04 -1.63 7.75
CA LYS A 32 -4.51 -0.38 8.36
C LYS A 32 -3.35 0.43 8.93
N ASP A 33 -2.42 -0.24 9.60
CA ASP A 33 -1.25 0.36 10.23
C ASP A 33 0.03 -0.35 9.77
N PRO A 34 0.72 0.19 8.75
CA PRO A 34 1.89 -0.46 8.17
C PRO A 34 3.08 -0.55 9.12
N GLU A 35 3.10 0.21 10.23
CA GLU A 35 4.14 0.10 11.26
C GLU A 35 4.08 -1.25 12.00
N ARG A 36 2.91 -1.89 12.03
CA ARG A 36 2.71 -3.24 12.61
C ARG A 36 3.21 -4.37 11.71
N SER A 37 3.65 -4.04 10.49
CA SER A 37 4.25 -5.03 9.60
C SER A 37 5.60 -5.50 10.14
N PRO A 38 5.93 -6.80 10.08
CA PRO A 38 7.18 -7.33 10.60
C PRO A 38 8.41 -6.62 10.02
N ALA A 39 9.41 -6.34 10.85
CA ALA A 39 10.63 -5.64 10.43
C ALA A 39 11.34 -6.32 9.25
N ALA A 40 11.34 -7.66 9.21
CA ALA A 40 11.91 -8.44 8.12
C ALA A 40 11.21 -8.17 6.76
N ILE A 41 9.89 -7.94 6.76
CA ILE A 41 9.15 -7.59 5.54
C ILE A 41 9.49 -6.17 5.12
N ARG A 42 9.53 -5.22 6.06
CA ARG A 42 9.93 -3.82 5.78
C ARG A 42 11.32 -3.72 5.18
N ALA A 43 12.27 -4.52 5.68
CA ALA A 43 13.62 -4.59 5.12
C ALA A 43 13.63 -5.15 3.69
N LYS A 44 12.85 -6.21 3.42
CA LYS A 44 12.73 -6.78 2.06
C LYS A 44 12.04 -5.85 1.07
N LEU A 45 11.11 -5.01 1.52
CA LEU A 45 10.50 -4.00 0.67
C LEU A 45 11.53 -3.02 0.11
N ALA A 46 12.63 -2.76 0.83
CA ALA A 46 13.72 -1.89 0.36
C ALA A 46 14.36 -2.36 -0.97
N SER A 47 14.33 -3.67 -1.26
CA SER A 47 14.91 -4.22 -2.49
C SER A 47 13.92 -4.35 -3.65
N VAL A 48 12.61 -4.27 -3.37
CA VAL A 48 11.51 -4.50 -4.31
C VAL A 48 11.02 -3.18 -4.92
N GLY A 49 10.86 -3.15 -6.24
CA GLY A 49 10.31 -2.05 -6.99
C GLY A 49 8.80 -1.88 -6.76
N LEU A 50 8.32 -0.64 -6.84
CA LEU A 50 6.92 -0.30 -6.63
C LEU A 50 5.99 -0.98 -7.67
N TRP A 51 6.50 -1.16 -8.90
CA TRP A 51 5.77 -1.75 -10.02
C TRP A 51 6.05 -3.23 -10.24
N ASP A 52 6.89 -3.84 -9.41
CA ASP A 52 7.24 -5.26 -9.55
C ASP A 52 6.06 -6.17 -9.17
N VAL A 53 5.93 -7.28 -9.88
CA VAL A 53 4.97 -8.35 -9.56
C VAL A 53 5.51 -9.21 -8.41
N ASP A 54 5.69 -8.58 -7.25
CA ASP A 54 6.20 -9.20 -6.03
C ASP A 54 5.09 -9.27 -4.95
N PRO A 55 4.83 -10.43 -4.33
CA PRO A 55 3.85 -10.56 -3.25
C PRO A 55 4.09 -9.63 -2.05
N LEU A 56 5.33 -9.20 -1.81
CA LEU A 56 5.65 -8.24 -0.76
C LEU A 56 4.95 -6.89 -0.96
N ASN A 57 4.66 -6.50 -2.22
CA ASN A 57 3.93 -5.27 -2.51
C ASN A 57 2.49 -5.28 -1.94
N LEU A 58 1.94 -6.43 -1.51
CA LEU A 58 0.68 -6.50 -0.78
C LEU A 58 0.72 -5.70 0.54
N PHE A 59 1.88 -5.59 1.19
CA PHE A 59 2.08 -4.79 2.40
C PHE A 59 2.08 -3.27 2.13
N ARG A 60 2.19 -2.86 0.85
CA ARG A 60 2.22 -1.45 0.42
C ARG A 60 0.85 -0.91 -0.04
N ILE A 61 -0.21 -1.72 0.02
CA ILE A 61 -1.59 -1.29 -0.33
C ILE A 61 -2.15 -0.42 0.81
N THR A 62 -1.55 0.75 1.00
CA THR A 62 -1.89 1.72 2.02
C THR A 62 -1.56 3.13 1.57
N TRP A 63 -2.26 4.10 2.14
CA TRP A 63 -2.08 5.52 1.81
C TRP A 63 -0.86 6.17 2.48
N ARG A 64 -0.19 5.44 3.36
CA ARG A 64 1.09 5.80 3.98
C ARG A 64 2.28 5.24 3.19
N ASN A 65 2.05 4.67 2.00
CA ASN A 65 3.11 4.11 1.17
C ASN A 65 3.95 5.23 0.54
N GLU A 66 5.27 5.12 0.61
CA GLU A 66 6.16 6.08 -0.03
C GLU A 66 6.23 5.81 -1.56
N PRO A 67 5.93 6.81 -2.40
CA PRO A 67 5.80 6.66 -3.85
C PRO A 67 7.17 6.80 -4.55
N VAL A 68 8.13 5.95 -4.19
CA VAL A 68 9.44 5.88 -4.85
C VAL A 68 9.55 4.59 -5.65
N ASP A 69 10.21 4.67 -6.81
CA ASP A 69 10.26 3.56 -7.78
C ASP A 69 10.89 2.29 -7.19
N ARG A 70 11.87 2.44 -6.30
CA ARG A 70 12.51 1.33 -5.60
C ARG A 70 12.78 1.65 -4.15
N GLY A 71 12.47 0.67 -3.30
CA GLY A 71 12.87 0.68 -1.89
C GLY A 71 12.08 1.59 -0.96
N GLY A 72 10.90 2.06 -1.39
CA GLY A 72 10.04 2.93 -0.60
C GLY A 72 9.59 2.32 0.72
N GLY A 73 9.61 3.14 1.76
CA GLY A 73 9.15 2.75 3.09
C GLY A 73 7.69 3.11 3.34
N PHE A 74 7.41 3.38 4.60
CA PHE A 74 6.14 3.94 5.05
C PHE A 74 6.39 5.32 5.64
N GLY A 75 5.57 6.29 5.23
CA GLY A 75 5.71 7.68 5.62
C GLY A 75 4.38 8.31 6.01
N SER A 76 4.36 9.64 5.99
CA SER A 76 3.13 10.39 6.20
C SER A 76 2.14 10.13 5.05
N VAL A 77 0.87 10.47 5.29
CA VAL A 77 -0.15 10.31 4.26
C VAL A 77 0.20 11.18 3.06
N ASN A 78 0.29 10.57 1.88
CA ASN A 78 0.55 11.33 0.67
C ASN A 78 -0.60 12.32 0.41
N ARG A 79 -0.27 13.61 0.33
CA ARG A 79 -1.23 14.70 0.15
C ARG A 79 -0.65 15.77 -0.77
N ILE A 80 -1.51 16.29 -1.64
CA ILE A 80 -1.24 17.47 -2.46
C ILE A 80 -2.18 18.58 -2.00
N GLU A 81 -1.65 19.78 -1.82
CA GLU A 81 -2.45 20.98 -1.55
C GLU A 81 -2.59 21.78 -2.84
N PHE A 82 -3.83 22.06 -3.23
CA PHE A 82 -4.11 22.92 -4.39
C PHE A 82 -4.20 24.38 -3.93
N PRO A 83 -3.57 25.34 -4.65
CA PRO A 83 -3.71 26.75 -4.36
C PRO A 83 -5.16 27.21 -4.49
N ARG A 84 -5.65 27.98 -3.51
CA ARG A 84 -7.01 28.53 -3.52
C ARG A 84 -7.27 29.42 -4.74
N ASP A 85 -6.24 30.09 -5.26
CA ASP A 85 -6.38 30.99 -6.40
C ASP A 85 -6.78 30.27 -7.71
N ARG A 86 -6.63 28.93 -7.77
CA ARG A 86 -7.00 28.12 -8.94
C ARG A 86 -8.23 27.24 -8.74
N CYS A 87 -8.67 27.06 -7.50
CA CYS A 87 -9.87 26.30 -7.18
C CYS A 87 -10.83 27.25 -6.47
N GLY A 88 -11.94 27.62 -7.12
CA GLY A 88 -12.99 28.48 -6.55
C GLY A 88 -13.67 27.93 -5.28
N SER A 89 -13.14 26.86 -4.68
CA SER A 89 -13.50 26.32 -3.38
C SER A 89 -12.27 25.72 -2.67
N PRO A 90 -12.24 25.70 -1.32
CA PRO A 90 -11.21 24.97 -0.58
C PRO A 90 -11.33 23.48 -0.91
N SER A 91 -10.37 22.94 -1.66
CA SER A 91 -10.34 21.53 -2.04
C SER A 91 -8.99 20.92 -1.67
N ARG A 92 -9.05 19.82 -0.92
CA ARG A 92 -7.87 19.10 -0.44
C ARG A 92 -8.00 17.64 -0.88
N SER A 93 -7.32 17.27 -1.96
CA SER A 93 -7.35 15.92 -2.50
C SER A 93 -6.13 15.10 -2.09
N ARG A 94 -6.33 13.80 -1.89
CA ARG A 94 -5.31 12.84 -1.46
C ARG A 94 -4.73 12.13 -2.68
N LEU A 95 -3.40 12.13 -2.86
CA LEU A 95 -2.72 11.46 -3.96
C LEU A 95 -1.35 10.92 -3.51
N PRO A 96 -0.87 9.75 -3.99
CA PRO A 96 0.51 9.29 -3.85
C PRO A 96 1.47 10.04 -4.79
N GLY A 97 2.54 10.61 -4.25
CA GLY A 97 3.61 11.29 -5.01
C GLY A 97 3.82 12.75 -4.61
N ARG A 98 5.01 13.13 -4.14
CA ARG A 98 5.41 14.55 -4.00
C ARG A 98 6.17 15.01 -5.26
N PRO A 99 6.26 16.32 -5.58
CA PRO A 99 5.64 17.47 -4.91
C PRO A 99 4.80 18.34 -5.88
N ALA A 100 3.62 18.81 -5.48
CA ALA A 100 3.16 20.11 -5.98
C ALA A 100 3.60 21.16 -4.96
N ARG A 101 4.71 21.84 -5.26
CA ARG A 101 5.02 23.12 -4.65
C ARG A 101 3.98 24.13 -5.14
N CYS A 102 3.37 24.85 -4.22
CA CYS A 102 3.37 26.30 -4.29
C CYS A 102 3.50 26.81 -2.86
N ALA A 103 4.69 27.29 -2.54
CA ALA A 103 4.94 28.00 -1.30
C ALA A 103 4.19 29.33 -1.35
N ARG A 104 3.37 29.60 -0.33
CA ARG A 104 3.22 30.90 0.32
C ARG A 104 2.94 30.67 1.79
#